data_AF-A0A2E3HDN6-F1
#
_entry.id   AF-A0A2E3HDN6-F1
#
_cell.length_a   1.000
_cell.length_b   1.000
_cell.length_c   1.000
_cell.angle_alpha   90.00
_cell.angle_beta   90.00
_cell.angle_gamma   90.00
#
_symmetry.space_group_name_H-M   'P 1'
#
loop_
_entity.id
_entity.type
_entity.pdbx_description
1 polymer ?
#
loop_
_entity_poly.entity_id
_entity_poly.type
_entity_poly.pdbx_seq_one_letter_code
_entity_poly.pdbx_strand_id
1 'polypeptide(L)' 'MSARASAVKLTKSTKAFLQSWDRVQSHWRDSRQRDFEKDFIETLPDDISAAIRVIEEIDKIITRAKRDCED' A
#
# COMPACT_ATOMS: atom_id res chain seq x y z
N MET A 1 6.71 -2.35 -16.12
CA MET A 1 6.35 -1.36 -15.07
C MET A 1 7.56 -1.21 -14.17
N SER A 2 7.96 0.02 -13.80
CA SER A 2 9.03 0.22 -12.81
C SER A 2 8.53 -0.05 -11.40
N ALA A 3 9.44 -0.38 -10.48
CA ALA A 3 9.10 -0.56 -9.07
C ALA A 3 8.50 0.74 -8.50
N ARG A 4 9.07 1.91 -8.86
CA ARG A 4 8.47 3.21 -8.55
C ARG A 4 7.01 3.36 -9.01
N ALA A 5 6.66 2.93 -10.22
CA ALA A 5 5.27 3.00 -10.70
C ALA A 5 4.32 2.10 -9.88
N SER A 6 4.82 0.95 -9.42
CA SER A 6 4.08 0.06 -8.53
C SER A 6 3.81 0.69 -7.16
N ALA A 7 4.78 1.38 -6.56
CA ALA A 7 4.60 2.11 -5.31
C ALA A 7 3.50 3.18 -5.42
N VAL A 8 3.53 4.00 -6.49
CA VAL A 8 2.51 5.02 -6.74
C VAL A 8 1.12 4.40 -6.90
N LYS A 9 1.02 3.30 -7.64
CA LYS A 9 -0.26 2.59 -7.82
C LYS A 9 -0.78 2.07 -6.48
N LEU A 10 0.09 1.47 -5.66
CA LEU A 10 -0.27 0.95 -4.34
C LEU A 10 -0.83 2.06 -3.44
N THR A 11 -0.11 3.19 -3.32
CA THR A 11 -0.58 4.35 -2.54
C THR A 11 -1.95 4.84 -3.00
N LYS A 12 -2.16 4.97 -4.32
CA LYS A 12 -3.42 5.44 -4.88
C LYS A 12 -4.57 4.46 -4.58
N SER A 13 -4.32 3.16 -4.75
CA SER A 13 -5.32 2.12 -4.49
C SER A 13 -5.68 2.05 -3.01
N THR A 14 -4.70 2.13 -2.10
CA THR A 14 -4.96 2.15 -0.65
C THR A 14 -5.79 3.37 -0.24
N LYS A 15 -5.48 4.56 -0.78
CA LYS A 15 -6.28 5.76 -0.51
C LYS A 15 -7.75 5.57 -0.95
N ALA A 16 -7.97 5.05 -2.15
CA ALA A 16 -9.32 4.81 -2.66
C ALA A 16 -10.08 3.75 -1.83
N PHE A 17 -9.36 2.71 -1.38
CA PHE A 17 -9.91 1.69 -0.49
C PHE A 17 -10.35 2.29 0.85
N LEU A 18 -9.49 3.04 1.54
CA LEU A 18 -9.82 3.65 2.83
C LEU A 18 -10.99 4.65 2.74
N GLN A 19 -11.08 5.40 1.64
CA GLN A 19 -12.23 6.26 1.37
C GLN A 19 -13.53 5.46 1.17
N SER A 20 -13.45 4.28 0.57
CA SER A 20 -14.61 3.41 0.39
C SER A 20 -15.01 2.78 1.71
N TRP A 21 -14.03 2.44 2.54
CA TRP A 21 -14.24 1.88 3.85
C TRP A 21 -14.95 2.85 4.81
N ASP A 22 -14.55 4.13 4.86
CA ASP A 22 -15.24 5.18 5.62
C ASP A 22 -16.75 5.25 5.29
N ARG A 23 -17.09 5.10 4.00
CA ARG A 23 -18.50 5.02 3.56
C ARG A 23 -19.19 3.74 4.02
N VAL A 24 -18.51 2.60 4.02
CA VAL A 24 -19.06 1.32 4.48
C VAL A 24 -19.38 1.38 5.97
N GLN A 25 -18.47 1.88 6.79
CA GLN A 25 -18.66 2.00 8.25
C GLN A 25 -19.87 2.88 8.62
N SER A 26 -20.23 3.84 7.77
CA SER A 26 -21.42 4.65 8.00
C SER A 26 -22.72 3.84 7.96
N HIS A 27 -22.74 2.70 7.23
CA HIS A 27 -23.91 1.82 7.04
C HIS A 27 -23.78 0.47 7.77
N TRP A 28 -22.56 -0.04 7.97
CA TRP A 28 -22.28 -1.28 8.68
C TRP A 28 -21.68 -0.97 10.05
N ARG A 29 -22.41 -1.25 11.15
CA ARG A 29 -22.05 -0.82 12.51
C ARG A 29 -22.17 -1.91 13.58
N ASP A 30 -22.21 -3.17 13.16
CA ASP A 30 -22.31 -4.31 14.09
C ASP A 30 -20.96 -4.67 14.70
N SER A 31 -20.91 -5.76 15.48
CA SER A 31 -19.66 -6.25 16.06
C SER A 31 -18.66 -6.72 15.01
N ARG A 32 -19.13 -7.31 13.90
CA ARG A 32 -18.25 -7.82 12.84
C ARG A 32 -17.53 -6.69 12.12
N GLN A 33 -18.18 -5.54 11.98
CA GLN A 33 -17.51 -4.35 11.44
C GLN A 33 -16.34 -3.92 12.33
N ARG A 34 -16.53 -3.92 13.65
CA ARG A 34 -15.46 -3.55 14.60
C ARG A 34 -14.32 -4.56 14.60
N ASP A 35 -14.63 -5.84 14.52
CA ASP A 35 -13.62 -6.90 14.40
C ASP A 35 -12.82 -6.71 13.11
N PHE A 36 -13.50 -6.43 11.99
CA PHE A 36 -12.84 -6.17 10.71
C PHE A 36 -11.96 -4.92 10.72
N GLU A 37 -12.42 -3.82 11.37
CA GLU A 37 -11.63 -2.60 11.54
C GLU A 37 -10.30 -2.93 12.22
N LYS A 38 -10.39 -3.58 13.37
CA LYS A 38 -9.25 -3.90 14.21
C LYS A 38 -8.29 -4.87 13.54
N ASP A 39 -8.83 -5.93 12.93
CA ASP A 39 -8.01 -7.03 12.42
C ASP A 39 -7.35 -6.71 11.08
N PHE A 40 -7.92 -5.79 10.29
CA PHE A 40 -7.46 -5.54 8.91
C PHE A 40 -7.22 -4.07 8.57
N ILE A 41 -8.02 -3.14 9.09
CA ILE A 41 -7.96 -1.74 8.66
C ILE A 41 -6.94 -0.96 9.47
N GLU A 42 -6.89 -1.14 10.79
CA GLU A 42 -5.97 -0.42 11.66
C GLU A 42 -4.50 -0.71 11.31
N THR A 43 -4.17 -1.93 10.89
CA THR A 43 -2.79 -2.31 10.52
C THR A 43 -2.41 -1.92 9.08
N LEU A 44 -3.40 -1.77 8.19
CA LEU A 44 -3.17 -1.60 6.76
C LEU A 44 -2.29 -0.39 6.39
N PRO A 45 -2.45 0.82 7.00
CA PRO A 45 -1.58 1.95 6.68
C PRO A 45 -0.10 1.69 6.91
N ASP A 46 0.24 0.98 8.00
CA ASP A 46 1.62 0.66 8.36
C ASP A 46 2.18 -0.41 7.42
N ASP A 47 1.40 -1.45 7.13
CA ASP A 47 1.78 -2.52 6.18
C ASP A 47 2.03 -1.97 4.78
N ILE A 48 1.16 -1.08 4.31
CA ILE A 48 1.32 -0.41 3.01
C ILE A 48 2.56 0.49 3.00
N SER A 49 2.81 1.22 4.09
CA SER A 49 3.99 2.07 4.21
C SER A 49 5.29 1.25 4.18
N ALA A 50 5.31 0.10 4.85
CA ALA A 50 6.43 -0.84 4.81
C ALA A 50 6.64 -1.39 3.39
N ALA A 51 5.57 -1.82 2.72
CA ALA A 51 5.64 -2.32 1.35
C ALA A 51 6.18 -1.27 0.36
N ILE A 52 5.73 -0.02 0.46
CA ILE A 52 6.22 1.08 -0.37
C ILE A 52 7.73 1.28 -0.19
N ARG A 53 8.23 1.27 1.05
CA ARG A 53 9.68 1.41 1.33
C ARG A 53 10.49 0.32 0.65
N VAL A 54 10.06 -0.93 0.77
CA VAL A 54 10.73 -2.07 0.12
C VAL A 54 10.70 -1.94 -1.42
N ILE A 55 9.58 -1.50 -1.98
CA ILE A 55 9.46 -1.27 -3.43
C ILE A 55 10.45 -0.18 -3.89
N GLU A 56 10.62 0.90 -3.12
CA GLU A 56 11.59 1.95 -3.42
C GLU A 56 13.04 1.47 -3.30
N GLU A 57 13.36 0.60 -2.33
CA GLU A 57 14.68 -0.02 -2.22
C GLU A 57 15.00 -0.91 -3.41
N ILE A 58 14.03 -1.73 -3.86
CA ILE A 58 14.15 -2.55 -5.06
C ILE A 58 14.40 -1.66 -6.30
N ASP A 59 13.70 -0.53 -6.43
CA ASP A 59 13.89 0.42 -7.54
C ASP A 59 15.33 0.96 -7.58
N LYS A 60 15.92 1.27 -6.41
CA LYS A 60 17.31 1.71 -6.30
C LYS A 60 18.28 0.62 -6.74
N ILE A 61 18.09 -0.62 -6.28
CA ILE A 61 18.94 -1.76 -6.63
C ILE A 61 18.89 -2.03 -8.14
N ILE A 62 17.68 -2.09 -8.71
CA ILE A 62 17.50 -2.31 -10.15
C ILE A 62 18.13 -1.18 -10.97
N THR A 63 17.95 0.08 -10.54
CA THR A 63 18.53 1.23 -11.24
C THR A 63 20.05 1.19 -11.22
N ARG A 64 20.65 0.80 -10.08
CA ARG A 64 22.10 0.62 -9.98
C ARG A 64 22.58 -0.52 -10.87
N ALA A 65 21.96 -1.70 -10.78
CA ALA A 65 22.35 -2.86 -11.57
C ALA A 65 22.28 -2.60 -13.09
N LYS A 66 21.33 -1.79 -13.55
CA LYS A 66 21.27 -1.37 -14.96
C LYS A 66 22.45 -0.51 -15.36
N ARG A 67 22.83 0.47 -14.53
CA ARG A 67 24.01 1.32 -14.79
C ARG A 67 25.29 0.49 -14.84
N ASP A 68 25.46 -0.41 -13.86
CA ASP A 68 26.64 -1.30 -13.78
C ASP A 68 26.76 -2.27 -14.99
N CYS A 69 25.70 -2.46 -15.78
CA CYS A 69 25.70 -3.30 -16.99
C CYS A 69 25.74 -2.50 -18.32
N GLU A 70 25.53 -1.18 -18.25
CA GLU A 70 25.61 -0.28 -19.42
C GLU A 70 27.02 0.33 -19.57
N ASP A 71 27.82 0.31 -18.49
CA ASP A 71 29.27 0.59 -18.46
C ASP A 71 30.11 -0.68 -18.73
#